data_AF-A0AB34D2J5-F1
#
_entry.id   AF-A0AB34D2J5-F1
#
_cell.length_a   1.000
_cell.length_b   1.000
_cell.length_c   1.000
_cell.angle_alpha   90.00
_cell.angle_beta   90.00
_cell.angle_gamma   90.00
#
_symmetry.space_group_name_H-M   'P 1'
#
loop_
_entity.id
_entity.type
_entity.pdbx_description
1 polymer ?
#
loop_
_entity_poly.entity_id
_entity_poly.type
_entity_poly.pdbx_seq_one_letter_code
_entity_poly.pdbx_strand_id
1 'polypeptide(L)' 'RGTNENTNGLLREFFPKGTDFLQISWEELSHAVDSINHRPRKCLDWLSAHEAFMAELLHFD' A
#
# COMPACT_ATOMS: atom_id res chain seq x y z
N ARG A 1 -10.09 -7.24 11.72
CA ARG A 1 -9.51 -8.25 10.79
C ARG A 1 -9.76 -7.95 9.30
N GLY A 2 -10.80 -7.20 8.89
CA GLY A 2 -11.06 -6.91 7.47
C GLY A 2 -10.06 -6.00 6.75
N THR A 3 -9.48 -5.02 7.46
CA THR A 3 -8.55 -4.05 6.84
C THR A 3 -7.26 -4.70 6.34
N ASN A 4 -6.66 -5.59 7.14
CA ASN A 4 -5.43 -6.29 6.74
C ASN A 4 -5.67 -7.22 5.54
N GLU A 5 -6.83 -7.86 5.46
CA GLU A 5 -7.17 -8.71 4.30
C GLU A 5 -7.36 -7.88 3.02
N ASN A 6 -7.93 -6.67 3.12
CA ASN A 6 -8.01 -5.74 2.01
C ASN A 6 -6.61 -5.30 1.53
N THR A 7 -5.71 -4.99 2.47
CA THR A 7 -4.32 -4.63 2.13
C THR A 7 -3.56 -5.80 1.50
N ASN A 8 -3.74 -7.01 2.02
CA ASN A 8 -3.17 -8.23 1.44
C ASN A 8 -3.72 -8.50 0.03
N GLY A 9 -4.99 -8.15 -0.23
CA GLY A 9 -5.57 -8.21 -1.57
C GLY A 9 -4.83 -7.34 -2.59
N LEU A 10 -4.40 -6.15 -2.18
CA LEU A 10 -3.65 -5.23 -3.05
C LEU A 10 -2.24 -5.74 -3.35
N LEU A 11 -1.56 -6.33 -2.35
CA LEU A 11 -0.26 -6.97 -2.58
C LEU A 11 -0.37 -8.14 -3.57
N ARG A 12 -1.52 -8.85 -3.59
CA ARG A 12 -1.76 -9.95 -4.52
C ARG A 12 -1.96 -9.51 -5.97
N GLU A 13 -2.21 -8.22 -6.22
CA GLU A 13 -2.19 -7.66 -7.60
C GLU A 13 -0.76 -7.67 -8.18
N PHE A 14 0.26 -7.57 -7.32
CA PHE A 14 1.68 -7.60 -7.70
C PHE A 14 2.32 -8.98 -7.52
N PHE A 15 1.96 -9.67 -6.43
CA PHE A 15 2.55 -10.96 -6.05
C PHE A 15 1.44 -12.00 -5.87
N PRO A 16 1.07 -12.72 -6.95
CA PRO A 16 0.03 -13.74 -6.92
C PRO A 16 0.25 -14.79 -5.82
N LYS A 17 -0.83 -15.49 -5.43
CA LYS A 17 -0.73 -16.52 -4.41
C LYS A 17 0.31 -17.59 -4.80
N GLY A 18 1.24 -17.89 -3.89
CA GLY A 18 2.31 -18.85 -4.13
C GLY A 18 3.61 -18.21 -4.63
N THR A 19 3.66 -16.88 -4.76
CA THR A 19 4.92 -16.17 -5.01
C THR A 19 5.87 -16.39 -3.84
N ASP A 20 7.10 -16.81 -4.15
CA ASP A 20 8.18 -16.91 -3.18
C ASP A 20 8.80 -15.52 -2.97
N PHE A 21 8.55 -14.93 -1.81
CA PHE A 21 9.08 -13.61 -1.45
C PHE A 21 10.61 -13.59 -1.30
N LEU A 22 11.28 -14.74 -1.19
CA LEU A 22 12.74 -14.80 -1.20
C LEU A 22 13.32 -14.53 -2.60
N GLN A 23 12.51 -14.63 -3.65
CA GLN A 23 12.93 -14.37 -5.03
C GLN A 23 12.57 -12.95 -5.50
N ILE A 24 11.84 -12.18 -4.68
CA ILE A 24 11.44 -10.80 -5.01
C ILE A 24 12.57 -9.84 -4.62
N SER A 25 12.95 -8.96 -5.55
CA SER A 25 13.95 -7.93 -5.27
C SER A 25 13.38 -6.83 -4.37
N TRP A 26 14.25 -6.12 -3.66
CA TRP A 26 13.82 -4.98 -2.84
C TRP A 26 13.18 -3.88 -3.69
N GLU A 27 13.66 -3.68 -4.91
CA GLU A 27 13.14 -2.71 -5.86
C GLU A 27 11.72 -3.07 -6.32
N GLU A 28 11.47 -4.34 -6.62
CA GLU A 28 10.13 -4.84 -6.98
C GLU A 28 9.14 -4.67 -5.83
N LEU A 29 9.56 -5.02 -4.62
CA LEU A 29 8.75 -4.85 -3.42
C LEU A 29 8.46 -3.38 -3.13
N SER A 30 9.48 -2.51 -3.22
CA SER A 30 9.33 -1.07 -3.02
C SER A 30 8.36 -0.49 -4.03
N HIS A 31 8.50 -0.84 -5.31
CA HIS A 31 7.61 -0.37 -6.36
C HIS A 31 6.15 -0.78 -6.11
N ALA A 32 5.91 -2.00 -5.66
CA ALA A 32 4.57 -2.47 -5.30
C ALA A 32 3.99 -1.68 -4.11
N VAL A 33 4.77 -1.49 -3.05
CA VAL A 33 4.35 -0.75 -1.85
C VAL A 33 4.09 0.73 -2.16
N ASP A 34 4.97 1.36 -2.93
CA ASP A 34 4.81 2.74 -3.37
C ASP A 34 3.54 2.90 -4.21
N SER A 35 3.31 2.00 -5.17
CA SER A 35 2.10 2.00 -5.98
C SER A 35 0.84 1.84 -5.13
N ILE A 36 0.87 1.01 -4.09
CA ILE A 36 -0.27 0.78 -3.18
C ILE A 36 -0.55 2.02 -2.32
N ASN A 37 0.50 2.63 -1.78
CA ASN A 37 0.41 3.76 -0.84
C ASN A 37 0.04 5.07 -1.54
N HIS A 38 0.47 5.27 -2.79
CA HIS A 38 0.15 6.44 -3.60
C HIS A 38 -1.15 6.28 -4.40
N ARG A 39 -1.82 5.12 -4.33
CA ARG A 39 -3.11 4.90 -5.00
C ARG A 39 -4.22 5.71 -4.32
N PRO A 40 -4.93 6.61 -5.03
CA PRO A 40 -6.11 7.31 -4.53
C PRO A 40 -7.17 6.35 -3.99
N ARG A 41 -7.76 6.66 -2.83
CA ARG A 41 -8.81 5.85 -2.20
C ARG A 41 -10.08 6.68 -2.03
N LYS A 42 -11.20 6.19 -2.55
CA LYS A 42 -12.51 6.83 -2.38
C LYS A 42 -12.90 7.04 -0.91
N CYS A 43 -12.46 6.16 0.00
CA CYS A 43 -12.73 6.30 1.43
C CYS A 43 -11.86 7.33 2.15
N LEU A 44 -10.85 7.89 1.47
CA LEU A 44 -9.99 8.99 1.95
C LEU A 44 -10.28 10.26 1.14
N ASP A 45 -11.52 10.46 0.70
CA ASP A 45 -11.90 11.59 -0.17
C ASP A 45 -11.03 11.71 -1.44
N TRP A 46 -10.65 10.55 -1.99
CA TRP A 46 -9.74 10.41 -3.14
C TRP A 46 -8.29 10.80 -2.89
N LEU A 47 -7.89 11.02 -1.64
CA LEU A 47 -6.49 11.06 -1.26
C LEU A 47 -5.88 9.65 -1.27
N SER A 48 -4.58 9.61 -1.47
CA SER A 48 -3.77 8.41 -1.25
C SER A 48 -3.53 8.19 0.26
N ALA A 49 -3.14 6.96 0.62
CA ALA A 49 -2.80 6.65 2.00
C ALA A 49 -1.57 7.45 2.46
N HIS A 50 -0.63 7.69 1.54
CA HIS A 50 0.53 8.53 1.79
C HIS A 50 0.13 9.98 2.11
N GLU A 51 -0.72 10.60 1.30
CA GLU A 51 -1.16 11.99 1.52
C GLU A 51 -1.93 12.15 2.83
N ALA A 52 -2.86 11.23 3.11
CA ALA A 52 -3.62 11.26 4.36
C ALA A 52 -2.71 11.09 5.60
N PHE A 53 -1.73 10.20 5.52
CA PHE A 53 -0.76 10.00 6.59
C PHE A 53 0.14 11.23 6.81
N MET A 54 0.67 11.81 5.73
CA MET A 54 1.51 13.01 5.81
C MET A 54 0.74 14.21 6.34
N ALA A 55 -0.53 14.37 5.95
CA ALA A 55 -1.40 15.40 6.50
C ALA A 55 -1.53 15.24 8.01
N GLU A 56 -1.88 14.04 8.50
CA GLU A 56 -2.00 13.78 9.94
C GLU A 56 -0.68 14.07 10.69
N LEU A 57 0.47 13.66 10.14
CA LEU A 57 1.79 13.90 10.72
C LEU A 57 2.09 15.41 10.92
N LEU A 58 1.73 16.24 9.93
CA LEU A 58 1.94 17.69 9.96
C LEU A 58 1.04 18.44 10.95
N HIS A 59 -0.06 17.83 11.40
CA HIS A 59 -0.96 18.43 12.40
C HIS A 59 -0.51 18.13 13.85
N PHE A 60 0.55 17.34 14.03
CA PHE A 60 1.15 17.05 15.33
C PHE A 60 2.31 17.98 15.72
N ASP A 61 2.60 19.02 14.92
CA ASP A 61 3.60 20.07 15.19
C ASP A 61 3.03 21.29 15.94
#